data_AF-A0A1S3VVN6-F1
#
_entry.id   AF-A0A1S3VVN6-F1
#
_cell.length_a   1.000
_cell.length_b   1.000
_cell.length_c   1.000
_cell.angle_alpha   90.00
_cell.angle_beta   90.00
_cell.angle_gamma   90.00
#
_symmetry.space_group_name_H-M   'P 1'
#
loop_
_entity.id
_entity.type
_entity.pdbx_description
1 polymer ?
#
loop_
_entity_poly.entity_id
_entity_poly.type
_entity_poly.pdbx_seq_one_letter_code
_entity_poly.pdbx_strand_id
1 'polypeptide(L)'
;MASAVDASGNPIPSSSVLMASSKHIGIRCHSENLDFLKCKKKDPNPEKCLDKGRDVTRCVLGLLKDLHQKCTKEMDDYVGCMYYHTNEFDLCRKEQQAFEKKCSLE
;
A
#
# COMPACT_ATOMS: atom_id res chain seq x y z
N MET A 1 -10.94 10.03 -12.23
CA MET A 1 -10.26 10.19 -10.92
C MET A 1 -9.65 8.86 -10.55
N ALA A 2 -8.38 8.82 -10.14
CA ALA A 2 -7.81 7.61 -9.57
C ALA A 2 -8.43 7.43 -8.17
N SER A 3 -9.10 6.31 -7.94
CA SER A 3 -9.71 5.95 -6.65
C SER A 3 -8.86 4.85 -6.02
N ALA A 4 -8.65 4.90 -4.71
CA ALA A 4 -7.96 3.84 -3.98
C ALA A 4 -8.82 2.56 -3.81
N VAL A 5 -10.13 2.65 -4.05
CA VAL A 5 -11.09 1.56 -3.91
C VAL A 5 -11.95 1.34 -5.15
N ASP A 6 -12.53 0.14 -5.28
CA ASP A 6 -13.53 -0.22 -6.27
C ASP A 6 -14.93 0.35 -5.92
N ALA A 7 -15.91 0.12 -6.79
CA ALA A 7 -17.29 0.57 -6.59
C ALA A 7 -17.97 -0.07 -5.36
N SER A 8 -17.43 -1.17 -4.83
CA SER A 8 -17.89 -1.84 -3.60
C SER A 8 -17.09 -1.42 -2.36
N GLY A 9 -16.13 -0.50 -2.50
CA GLY A 9 -15.27 -0.03 -1.41
C GLY A 9 -14.14 -0.99 -1.04
N ASN A 10 -13.81 -1.98 -1.87
CA ASN A 10 -12.63 -2.82 -1.66
C ASN A 10 -11.38 -2.14 -2.20
N PRO A 11 -10.23 -2.28 -1.53
CA PRO A 11 -8.98 -1.67 -1.97
C PRO A 11 -8.50 -2.24 -3.31
N ILE A 12 -8.14 -1.36 -4.25
CA ILE A 12 -7.51 -1.74 -5.51
C ILE A 12 -6.00 -1.52 -5.37
N PRO A 13 -5.16 -2.59 -5.35
CA PRO A 13 -3.71 -2.46 -5.24
C PRO A 13 -3.06 -2.04 -6.57
N SER A 14 -3.48 -0.91 -7.14
CA SER A 14 -2.82 -0.31 -8.30
C SER A 14 -1.43 0.20 -7.94
N SER A 15 -0.58 0.46 -8.94
CA SER A 15 0.79 0.94 -8.71
C SER A 15 0.82 2.23 -7.87
N SER A 16 -0.09 3.17 -8.13
CA SER A 16 -0.17 4.44 -7.40
C SER A 16 -0.67 4.29 -5.98
N VAL A 17 -1.63 3.38 -5.74
CA VAL A 17 -2.10 3.05 -4.39
C VAL A 17 -0.99 2.40 -3.57
N LEU A 18 -0.31 1.40 -4.14
CA LEU A 18 0.80 0.72 -3.46
C LEU A 18 1.97 1.66 -3.19
N MET A 19 2.29 2.57 -4.12
CA MET A 19 3.37 3.54 -3.92
C MET A 19 3.03 4.57 -2.85
N ALA A 20 1.82 5.15 -2.89
CA ALA A 20 1.35 6.10 -1.89
C ALA A 20 1.38 5.49 -0.48
N SER A 21 1.00 4.22 -0.35
CA SER A 21 0.96 3.51 0.93
C SER A 21 2.25 2.77 1.30
N SER A 22 3.31 2.86 0.50
CA SER A 22 4.54 2.07 0.66
C SER A 22 5.17 2.19 2.06
N LYS A 23 5.21 3.40 2.62
CA LYS A 23 5.72 3.63 3.99
C LYS A 23 4.89 2.91 5.06
N HIS A 24 3.56 2.99 4.98
CA HIS A 24 2.67 2.29 5.90
C HIS A 24 2.82 0.77 5.76
N ILE A 25 2.91 0.25 4.53
CA ILE A 25 3.13 -1.17 4.26
C ILE A 25 4.45 -1.64 4.88
N GLY A 26 5.51 -0.85 4.74
CA GLY A 26 6.84 -1.16 5.28
C GLY A 26 6.87 -1.28 6.81
N ILE A 27 6.02 -0.51 7.51
CA ILE A 27 5.90 -0.54 8.98
C ILE A 27 4.93 -1.63 9.42
N ARG A 28 3.68 -1.60 8.92
CA ARG A 28 2.58 -2.44 9.41
C ARG A 28 2.66 -3.89 8.95
N CYS A 29 3.15 -4.14 7.74
CA CYS A 29 3.27 -5.49 7.17
C CYS A 29 4.73 -5.96 7.10
N HIS A 30 5.60 -5.42 7.97
CA HIS A 30 7.03 -5.71 7.96
C HIS A 30 7.32 -7.21 8.13
N SER A 31 6.69 -7.84 9.12
CA SER A 31 6.87 -9.25 9.48
C SER A 31 6.54 -10.19 8.32
N GLU A 32 5.36 -10.01 7.73
CA GLU A 32 4.84 -10.82 6.64
C GLU A 32 5.74 -10.69 5.40
N ASN A 33 6.13 -9.45 5.06
CA ASN A 33 7.05 -9.17 3.96
C ASN A 33 8.41 -9.84 4.17
N LEU A 34 8.97 -9.72 5.38
CA LEU A 34 10.26 -10.30 5.72
C LEU A 34 10.23 -11.83 5.63
N ASP A 35 9.18 -12.48 6.09
CA ASP A 35 9.04 -13.92 6.04
C ASP A 35 8.84 -14.44 4.62
N PHE A 36 8.08 -13.72 3.79
CA PHE A 36 7.97 -14.01 2.37
C PHE A 36 9.33 -13.89 1.66
N LEU A 37 10.09 -12.82 1.91
CA LEU A 37 11.43 -12.62 1.34
C LEU A 37 12.43 -13.69 1.82
N LYS A 38 12.42 -14.06 3.11
CA LYS A 38 13.24 -15.16 3.65
C LYS A 38 12.89 -16.49 2.99
N CYS A 39 11.61 -16.77 2.75
CA CYS A 39 11.17 -17.97 2.05
C CYS A 39 11.72 -18.00 0.62
N LYS A 40 11.55 -16.90 -0.14
CA LYS A 40 12.03 -16.76 -1.51
C LYS A 40 13.56 -16.83 -1.64
N LYS A 41 14.29 -16.35 -0.63
CA LYS A 41 15.75 -16.47 -0.58
C LYS A 41 16.22 -17.91 -0.41
N LYS A 42 15.43 -18.76 0.27
CA LYS A 42 15.76 -20.18 0.48
C LYS A 42 15.44 -21.04 -0.74
N ASP A 43 14.31 -20.76 -1.40
CA ASP A 43 13.85 -21.53 -2.56
C ASP A 43 13.13 -20.59 -3.55
N PRO A 44 13.58 -20.52 -4.83
CA PRO A 44 12.93 -19.69 -5.84
C PRO A 44 11.57 -20.23 -6.28
N ASN A 45 11.24 -21.50 -6.02
CA ASN A 45 9.97 -22.11 -6.42
C ASN A 45 8.78 -21.32 -5.83
N PRO A 46 7.89 -20.76 -6.67
CA PRO A 46 6.76 -19.97 -6.20
C PRO A 46 5.78 -20.71 -5.30
N GLU A 47 5.61 -22.02 -5.48
CA GLU A 47 4.64 -22.81 -4.72
C GLU A 47 5.01 -22.93 -3.24
N LYS A 48 6.30 -22.92 -2.91
CA LYS A 48 6.82 -23.12 -1.54
C LYS A 48 6.53 -21.96 -0.60
N CYS A 49 6.16 -20.80 -1.14
CA CYS A 49 5.92 -19.57 -0.38
C CYS A 49 4.51 -19.01 -0.59
N LEU A 50 3.57 -19.80 -1.16
CA LEU A 50 2.20 -19.35 -1.42
C LEU A 50 1.44 -18.97 -0.15
N ASP A 51 1.67 -19.69 0.94
CA ASP A 51 1.13 -19.39 2.27
C ASP A 51 1.58 -17.99 2.73
N LYS A 52 2.90 -17.73 2.76
CA LYS A 52 3.43 -16.41 3.13
C LYS A 52 3.00 -15.31 2.17
N GLY A 53 2.88 -15.62 0.87
CA GLY A 53 2.38 -14.68 -0.14
C GLY A 53 0.93 -14.27 0.11
N ARG A 54 0.08 -15.21 0.54
CA ARG A 54 -1.30 -14.92 0.98
C ARG A 54 -1.31 -14.07 2.23
N ASP A 55 -0.41 -14.31 3.17
CA ASP A 55 -0.30 -13.53 4.41
C ASP A 55 0.10 -12.08 4.13
N VAL A 56 1.11 -11.86 3.29
CA VAL A 56 1.49 -10.51 2.79
C VAL A 56 0.30 -9.83 2.12
N THR A 57 -0.36 -10.51 1.19
CA THR A 57 -1.49 -9.94 0.45
C THR A 57 -2.64 -9.58 1.38
N ARG A 58 -2.95 -10.44 2.36
CA ARG A 58 -3.99 -10.18 3.37
C ARG A 58 -3.65 -8.97 4.22
N CYS A 59 -2.41 -8.86 4.70
CA CYS A 59 -1.98 -7.70 5.48
C CYS A 59 -2.10 -6.41 4.67
N VAL A 60 -1.57 -6.38 3.45
CA VAL A 60 -1.57 -5.18 2.60
C VAL A 60 -2.99 -4.77 2.23
N LEU A 61 -3.86 -5.68 1.80
CA LEU A 61 -5.26 -5.33 1.48
C LEU A 61 -6.01 -4.85 2.73
N GLY A 62 -5.78 -5.48 3.89
CA GLY A 62 -6.35 -5.01 5.16
C GLY A 62 -5.92 -3.59 5.50
N LEU A 63 -4.62 -3.29 5.35
CA LEU A 63 -4.06 -1.97 5.57
C LEU A 63 -4.62 -0.92 4.60
N LEU A 64 -4.68 -1.22 3.30
CA LEU A 64 -5.22 -0.29 2.31
C LEU A 64 -6.69 0.06 2.61
N LYS A 65 -7.48 -0.92 3.05
CA LYS A 65 -8.85 -0.70 3.48
C LYS A 65 -8.93 0.21 4.71
N ASP A 66 -8.09 -0.02 5.71
CA ASP A 66 -8.04 0.79 6.94
C ASP A 66 -7.62 2.24 6.66
N LEU A 67 -6.58 2.45 5.85
CA LEU A 67 -6.11 3.78 5.44
C LEU A 67 -7.20 4.54 4.70
N HIS A 68 -7.87 3.90 3.74
CA HIS A 68 -8.94 4.52 2.98
C HIS A 68 -10.16 4.82 3.87
N GLN A 69 -10.44 4.03 4.90
CA GLN A 69 -11.55 4.31 5.83
C GLN A 69 -11.27 5.48 6.78
N LYS A 70 -10.02 5.63 7.23
CA LYS A 70 -9.63 6.68 8.20
C LYS A 70 -9.29 8.02 7.54
N CYS A 71 -8.68 7.96 6.36
CA CYS A 71 -8.03 9.08 5.68
C CYS A 71 -8.43 9.12 4.21
N THR A 72 -9.71 8.87 3.91
CA THR A 72 -10.26 8.70 2.55
C THR A 72 -9.79 9.81 1.61
N LYS A 73 -10.08 11.06 1.98
CA LYS A 73 -9.82 12.21 1.12
C LYS A 73 -8.34 12.40 0.87
N GLU A 74 -7.53 12.40 1.92
CA GLU A 74 -6.10 12.63 1.81
C GLU A 74 -5.39 11.48 1.08
N MET A 75 -5.86 10.24 1.25
CA MET A 75 -5.37 9.10 0.50
C MET A 75 -5.70 9.22 -0.99
N ASP A 76 -6.95 9.55 -1.34
CA ASP A 76 -7.36 9.70 -2.74
C ASP A 76 -6.65 10.88 -3.42
N ASP A 77 -6.45 12.00 -2.73
CA ASP A 77 -5.68 13.14 -3.24
C ASP A 77 -4.24 12.72 -3.54
N TYR A 78 -3.59 11.99 -2.62
CA TYR A 78 -2.21 11.55 -2.79
C TYR A 78 -2.06 10.48 -3.86
N VAL A 79 -2.97 9.50 -3.90
CA VAL A 79 -3.04 8.49 -4.96
C VAL A 79 -3.31 9.14 -6.32
N GLY A 80 -4.15 10.16 -6.37
CA GLY A 80 -4.41 10.96 -7.57
C GLY A 80 -3.17 11.65 -8.09
N CYS A 81 -2.40 12.28 -7.21
CA CYS A 81 -1.11 12.89 -7.55
C CYS A 81 -0.11 11.84 -8.06
N MET A 82 0.02 10.71 -7.35
CA MET A 82 0.88 9.59 -7.74
C MET A 82 0.51 9.03 -9.11
N TYR A 83 -0.78 8.90 -9.40
CA TYR A 83 -1.25 8.47 -10.71
C TYR A 83 -0.87 9.46 -11.81
N TYR A 84 -1.07 10.76 -11.57
CA TYR A 84 -0.77 11.80 -12.56
C TYR A 84 0.73 11.93 -12.84
N HIS A 85 1.56 11.80 -11.81
CA HIS A 85 3.01 11.93 -11.89
C HIS A 85 3.76 10.59 -11.99
N THR A 86 3.08 9.50 -12.36
CA THR A 86 3.71 8.18 -12.56
C THR A 86 4.57 7.73 -11.37
N ASN A 87 4.03 7.91 -10.16
CA ASN A 87 4.63 7.52 -8.89
C ASN A 87 5.89 8.33 -8.48
N GLU A 88 6.07 9.54 -8.99
CA GLU A 88 7.17 10.44 -8.61
C GLU A 88 6.87 11.19 -7.30
N PHE A 89 7.57 10.83 -6.22
CA PHE A 89 7.32 11.38 -4.89
C PHE A 89 7.60 12.88 -4.78
N ASP A 90 8.63 13.37 -5.46
CA ASP A 90 9.05 14.77 -5.32
C ASP A 90 8.01 15.75 -5.86
N LEU A 91 7.16 15.29 -6.78
CA LEU A 91 6.05 16.08 -7.33
C LEU A 91 4.79 16.05 -6.47
N CYS A 92 4.73 15.19 -5.45
CA CYS A 92 3.54 14.93 -4.62
C CYS A 92 3.78 15.14 -3.11
N ARG A 93 4.83 15.88 -2.73
CA ARG A 93 5.20 16.07 -1.31
C ARG A 93 4.13 16.78 -0.48
N LYS A 94 3.33 17.65 -1.10
CA LYS A 94 2.25 18.37 -0.42
C LYS A 94 1.13 17.43 0.00
N GLU A 95 0.68 16.59 -0.93
CA GLU A 95 -0.35 15.58 -0.72
C GLU A 95 0.15 14.51 0.24
N GLN A 96 1.42 14.11 0.12
CA GLN A 96 2.08 13.21 1.05
C GLN A 96 2.01 13.73 2.49
N GLN A 97 2.40 14.99 2.73
CA GLN A 97 2.37 15.57 4.07
C GLN A 97 0.94 15.66 4.63
N ALA A 98 -0.04 15.99 3.79
CA ALA A 98 -1.44 16.00 4.20
C ALA A 98 -1.93 14.60 4.60
N PHE A 99 -1.58 13.58 3.82
CA PHE A 99 -1.90 12.19 4.09
C PHE A 99 -1.23 11.69 5.38
N GLU A 100 0.09 11.89 5.54
CA GLU A 100 0.84 11.45 6.72
C GLU A 100 0.44 12.22 7.99
N LYS A 101 -0.05 13.45 7.87
CA LYS A 101 -0.61 14.22 9.01
C LYS A 101 -1.93 13.62 9.50
N LYS A 102 -2.76 13.11 8.59
CA LYS A 102 -4.07 12.54 8.92
C LYS A 102 -3.96 11.08 9.35
N CYS A 103 -3.17 10.30 8.61
CA CYS A 103 -2.81 8.92 8.89
C CYS A 103 -1.33 8.90 9.26
N SER A 104 -1.03 8.98 10.55
CA SER A 104 0.34 8.87 11.02
C SER A 104 0.91 7.48 10.70
N LEU A 105 2.22 7.43 10.51
CA LEU A 105 2.96 6.20 10.28
C LEU A 105 3.05 5.33 11.56
N GLU A 106 2.80 5.95 12.72
CA GLU A 106 2.67 5.32 14.06
C GLU A 106 1.44 5.86 14.79
#